data_AF-A0A523EE14-F1
#
_entry.id   AF-A0A523EE14-F1
#
_cell.length_a   1.000
_cell.length_b   1.000
_cell.length_c   1.000
_cell.angle_alpha   90.00
_cell.angle_beta   90.00
_cell.angle_gamma   90.00
#
_symmetry.space_group_name_H-M   'P 1'
#
loop_
_entity.id
_entity.type
_entity.pdbx_description
1 polymer ?
#
loop_
_entity_poly.entity_id
_entity_poly.type
_entity_poly.pdbx_seq_one_letter_code
_entity_poly.pdbx_strand_id
1 'polypeptide(L)'
;MSLAWFNGLLIAWSAIALISFGSLWWKPAPYGRYFESGWGRALDARWGWILMESPAVLVLPFWFVISERTANPIAQVFVLLWLVHYIHRAWIYPFRKQAGRPMPLGLALCAVAFNLVNGGFNGGWLFHLSPAHPPDWLSRPQFLIGVAVFAGGFAINVQADTVLIRLRRKSPHYRTPEGGLFRWISCPNYLGEIVEWCGWAILTWSWAGLSFAVWTAANLVPRAVAHHRFYGTHIEGYPASRKAILPFVF
;
A
#
# COMPACT_ATOMS: atom_id res chain seq x y z
N MET A 1 -8.71 -13.33 23.42
CA MET A 1 -7.88 -13.97 22.36
C MET A 1 -6.43 -13.95 22.83
N SER A 2 -5.69 -15.06 22.78
CA SER A 2 -4.27 -15.07 23.21
C SER A 2 -3.35 -14.51 22.11
N LEU A 3 -2.21 -13.94 22.52
CA LEU A 3 -1.20 -13.43 21.58
C LEU A 3 -0.64 -14.55 20.68
N ALA A 4 -0.46 -15.75 21.22
CA ALA A 4 0.03 -16.91 20.45
C ALA A 4 -0.93 -17.29 19.32
N TRP A 5 -2.24 -17.36 19.62
CA TRP A 5 -3.26 -17.63 18.60
C TRP A 5 -3.28 -16.54 17.53
N PHE A 6 -3.24 -15.27 17.95
CA PHE A 6 -3.20 -14.14 17.03
C PHE A 6 -1.98 -14.16 16.10
N ASN A 7 -0.80 -14.50 16.63
CA ASN A 7 0.41 -14.66 15.83
C ASN A 7 0.26 -15.81 14.81
N GLY A 8 -0.42 -16.90 15.19
CA GLY A 8 -0.79 -17.98 14.25
C GLY A 8 -1.65 -17.47 13.09
N LEU A 9 -2.63 -16.61 13.37
CA LEU A 9 -3.45 -15.96 12.32
C LEU A 9 -2.61 -15.05 11.42
N LEU A 10 -1.67 -14.28 11.97
CA LEU A 10 -0.75 -13.44 11.19
C LEU A 10 0.17 -14.27 10.28
N ILE A 11 0.65 -15.42 10.74
CA ILE A 11 1.46 -16.33 9.93
C ILE A 11 0.62 -16.88 8.78
N ALA A 12 -0.58 -17.38 9.06
CA ALA A 12 -1.51 -17.86 8.03
C ALA A 12 -1.85 -16.75 7.02
N TRP A 13 -2.11 -15.54 7.50
CA TRP A 13 -2.35 -14.38 6.65
C TRP A 13 -1.15 -14.04 5.77
N SER A 14 0.06 -14.07 6.31
CA SER A 14 1.29 -13.82 5.55
C SER A 14 1.56 -14.92 4.52
N ALA A 15 1.18 -16.18 4.81
CA ALA A 15 1.25 -17.27 3.84
C ALA A 15 0.31 -17.05 2.65
N ILE A 16 -0.91 -16.54 2.90
CA ILE A 16 -1.84 -16.14 1.82
C ILE A 16 -1.23 -15.02 0.96
N ALA A 17 -0.43 -14.11 1.54
CA ALA A 17 0.30 -13.10 0.77
C ALA A 17 1.24 -13.74 -0.26
N LEU A 18 1.99 -14.78 0.12
CA LEU A 18 2.93 -15.47 -0.77
C LEU A 18 2.20 -16.22 -1.89
N ILE A 19 1.06 -16.85 -1.59
CA ILE A 19 0.20 -17.46 -2.61
C ILE A 19 -0.31 -16.38 -3.58
N SER A 20 -0.75 -15.24 -3.05
CA SER A 20 -1.22 -14.10 -3.84
C SER A 20 -0.09 -13.56 -4.74
N PHE A 21 1.14 -13.45 -4.24
CA PHE A 21 2.31 -13.08 -5.04
C PHE A 21 2.51 -14.05 -6.20
N GLY A 22 2.48 -15.36 -5.93
CA GLY A 22 2.62 -16.39 -6.96
C GLY A 22 1.54 -16.27 -8.04
N SER A 23 0.28 -16.06 -7.65
CA SER A 23 -0.83 -15.85 -8.59
C SER A 23 -0.64 -14.58 -9.43
N LEU A 24 -0.33 -13.46 -8.78
CA LEU A 24 -0.17 -12.15 -9.43
C LEU A 24 1.05 -12.07 -10.35
N TRP A 25 2.05 -12.91 -10.12
CA TRP A 25 3.23 -13.02 -10.99
C TRP A 25 2.86 -13.48 -12.40
N TRP A 26 1.87 -14.36 -12.52
CA TRP A 26 1.39 -14.90 -13.79
C TRP A 26 0.24 -14.07 -14.37
N LYS A 27 -0.73 -13.69 -13.53
CA LYS A 27 -1.91 -12.92 -13.96
C LYS A 27 -2.07 -11.64 -13.13
N PRO A 28 -1.80 -10.46 -13.71
CA PRO A 28 -2.00 -9.19 -13.02
C PRO A 28 -3.45 -9.00 -12.57
N ALA A 29 -3.64 -8.37 -11.41
CA ALA A 29 -4.99 -8.05 -10.92
C ALA A 29 -5.77 -7.22 -11.97
N PRO A 30 -7.04 -7.57 -12.25
CA PRO A 30 -7.76 -7.15 -13.45
C PRO A 30 -8.37 -5.75 -13.33
N TYR A 31 -7.54 -4.74 -13.06
CA TYR A 31 -7.95 -3.34 -12.99
C TYR A 31 -6.92 -2.37 -13.57
N GLY A 32 -7.38 -1.16 -13.87
CA GLY A 32 -6.56 -0.16 -14.56
C GLY A 32 -6.22 -0.64 -15.96
N ARG A 33 -4.93 -0.71 -16.29
CA ARG A 33 -4.49 -1.13 -17.63
C ARG A 33 -4.77 -2.61 -17.96
N TYR A 34 -5.00 -3.44 -16.94
CA TYR A 34 -5.31 -4.87 -17.07
C TYR A 34 -6.79 -5.19 -16.89
N PHE A 35 -7.66 -4.20 -17.05
CA PHE A 35 -9.10 -4.40 -16.90
C PHE A 35 -9.61 -5.56 -17.78
N GLU A 36 -10.32 -6.50 -17.15
CA GLU A 36 -11.02 -7.62 -17.77
C GLU A 36 -12.48 -7.66 -17.28
N SER A 37 -13.41 -8.03 -18.17
CA SER A 37 -14.80 -8.32 -17.77
C SER A 37 -14.89 -9.63 -16.99
N GLY A 38 -15.97 -9.83 -16.23
CA GLY A 38 -16.21 -11.06 -15.46
C GLY A 38 -16.05 -10.95 -13.93
N TRP A 39 -15.58 -9.81 -13.43
CA TRP A 39 -15.41 -9.54 -11.99
C TRP A 39 -16.59 -8.77 -11.36
N GLY A 40 -17.80 -9.07 -11.82
CA GLY A 40 -19.04 -8.41 -11.40
C GLY A 40 -19.29 -7.05 -12.06
N ARG A 41 -20.17 -6.26 -11.45
CA ARG A 41 -20.57 -4.93 -11.97
C ARG A 41 -19.38 -3.98 -12.00
N ALA A 42 -19.26 -3.19 -13.06
CA ALA A 42 -18.22 -2.17 -13.19
C ALA A 42 -18.67 -0.89 -12.45
N LEU A 43 -17.86 -0.45 -11.49
CA LEU A 43 -18.03 0.83 -10.80
C LEU A 43 -17.23 1.92 -11.51
N ASP A 44 -17.65 3.17 -11.33
CA ASP A 44 -16.78 4.31 -11.62
C ASP A 44 -15.44 4.15 -10.87
N ALA A 45 -14.35 4.47 -11.56
CA ALA A 45 -13.00 4.21 -11.09
C ALA A 45 -12.66 4.96 -9.78
N ARG A 46 -13.24 6.15 -9.58
CA ARG A 46 -13.03 6.96 -8.38
C ARG A 46 -13.80 6.36 -7.21
N TRP A 47 -15.08 6.10 -7.40
CA TRP A 47 -15.93 5.55 -6.34
C TRP A 47 -15.54 4.13 -5.93
N GLY A 48 -15.12 3.30 -6.89
CA GLY A 48 -14.55 1.98 -6.58
C GLY A 48 -13.27 2.07 -5.75
N TRP A 49 -12.41 3.07 -6.00
CA TRP A 49 -11.20 3.30 -5.21
C TRP A 49 -11.51 3.81 -3.79
N ILE A 50 -12.45 4.76 -3.67
CA ILE A 50 -12.89 5.25 -2.35
C ILE A 50 -13.47 4.10 -1.54
N LEU A 51 -14.33 3.27 -2.15
CA LEU A 51 -14.93 2.09 -1.50
C LEU A 51 -13.86 1.15 -0.98
N MET A 52 -12.85 0.82 -1.80
CA MET A 52 -11.87 -0.20 -1.44
C MET A 52 -10.89 0.25 -0.36
N GLU A 53 -10.53 1.54 -0.31
CA GLU A 53 -9.52 2.06 0.63
C GLU A 53 -10.11 2.63 1.94
N SER A 54 -11.37 3.09 1.93
CA SER A 54 -11.99 3.70 3.12
C SER A 54 -12.04 2.80 4.36
N PRO A 55 -12.18 1.46 4.27
CA PRO A 55 -12.14 0.61 5.46
C PRO A 55 -10.85 0.80 6.27
N ALA A 56 -9.70 0.97 5.62
CA ALA A 56 -8.44 1.16 6.34
C ALA A 56 -8.37 2.50 7.09
N VAL A 57 -9.06 3.54 6.61
CA VAL A 57 -9.20 4.82 7.34
C VAL A 57 -9.97 4.63 8.64
N LEU A 58 -10.90 3.67 8.70
CA LEU A 58 -11.82 3.51 9.82
C LEU A 58 -11.41 2.41 10.80
N VAL A 59 -10.90 1.29 10.31
CA VAL A 59 -10.72 0.07 11.12
C VAL A 59 -9.63 0.23 12.17
N LEU A 60 -8.44 0.74 11.80
CA LEU A 60 -7.37 0.91 12.78
C LEU A 60 -7.74 1.93 13.87
N PRO A 61 -8.28 3.12 13.54
CA PRO A 61 -8.78 4.05 14.56
C PRO A 61 -9.93 3.48 15.40
N PHE A 62 -10.81 2.66 14.83
CA PHE A 62 -11.85 1.97 15.60
C PHE A 62 -11.23 1.11 16.71
N TRP A 63 -10.23 0.27 16.37
CA TRP A 63 -9.51 -0.54 17.36
C TRP A 63 -8.79 0.31 18.42
N PHE A 64 -8.28 1.48 18.04
CA PHE A 64 -7.67 2.42 18.99
C PHE A 64 -8.70 2.99 19.98
N VAL A 65 -9.85 3.46 19.49
CA VAL A 65 -10.88 4.13 20.31
C VAL A 65 -11.49 3.18 21.35
N ILE A 66 -11.66 1.90 21.01
CA ILE A 66 -12.18 0.89 21.95
C ILE A 66 -11.10 0.32 22.88
N SER A 67 -9.86 0.80 22.82
CA SER A 67 -8.76 0.33 23.66
C SER A 67 -8.59 1.18 24.93
N GLU A 68 -7.90 0.64 25.91
CA GLU A 68 -7.47 1.38 27.11
C GLU A 68 -6.26 2.31 26.85
N ARG A 69 -5.77 2.37 25.59
CA ARG A 69 -4.55 3.11 25.21
C ARG A 69 -4.82 4.47 24.58
N THR A 70 -6.05 4.98 24.64
CA THR A 70 -6.43 6.25 24.00
C THR A 70 -5.64 7.45 24.52
N ALA A 71 -5.24 7.43 25.79
CA ALA A 71 -4.39 8.46 26.41
C ALA A 71 -2.88 8.26 26.15
N ASN A 72 -2.46 7.15 25.54
CA ASN A 72 -1.05 6.86 25.30
C ASN A 72 -0.55 7.66 24.06
N PRO A 73 0.43 8.57 24.22
CA PRO A 73 0.92 9.40 23.11
C PRO A 73 1.57 8.59 21.99
N ILE A 74 2.21 7.45 22.29
CA ILE A 74 2.81 6.58 21.28
C ILE A 74 1.72 5.96 20.40
N ALA A 75 0.62 5.49 21.01
CA ALA A 75 -0.50 4.93 20.28
C ALA A 75 -1.19 5.99 19.39
N GLN A 76 -1.36 7.22 19.90
CA GLN A 76 -1.89 8.35 19.12
C GLN A 76 -1.02 8.66 17.90
N VAL A 77 0.32 8.63 18.05
CA VAL A 77 1.25 8.85 16.94
C VAL A 77 1.12 7.75 15.88
N PHE A 78 0.97 6.48 16.27
CA PHE A 78 0.73 5.41 15.30
C PHE A 78 -0.57 5.60 14.51
N VAL A 79 -1.66 5.98 15.19
CA VAL A 79 -2.93 6.28 14.53
C VAL A 79 -2.78 7.46 13.57
N LEU A 80 -2.07 8.51 13.98
CA LEU A 80 -1.84 9.69 13.15
C LEU A 80 -1.07 9.33 11.87
N LEU A 81 0.04 8.59 11.97
CA LEU A 81 0.84 8.17 10.82
C LEU A 81 0.03 7.28 9.85
N TRP A 82 -0.74 6.33 10.39
CA TRP A 82 -1.65 5.50 9.59
C TRP A 82 -2.69 6.35 8.84
N LEU A 83 -3.31 7.31 9.53
CA LEU A 83 -4.30 8.20 8.96
C LEU A 83 -3.70 9.13 7.90
N VAL A 84 -2.48 9.63 8.08
CA VAL A 84 -1.79 10.44 7.05
C VAL A 84 -1.73 9.68 5.73
N HIS A 85 -1.32 8.42 5.76
CA HIS A 85 -1.32 7.58 4.56
C HIS A 85 -2.73 7.37 4.02
N TYR A 86 -3.65 6.83 4.84
CA TYR A 86 -4.93 6.34 4.33
C TYR A 86 -5.92 7.46 4.00
N ILE A 87 -5.88 8.61 4.68
CA ILE A 87 -6.64 9.80 4.26
C ILE A 87 -6.11 10.26 2.90
N HIS A 88 -4.79 10.30 2.71
CA HIS A 88 -4.24 10.64 1.40
C HIS A 88 -4.66 9.62 0.33
N ARG A 89 -4.49 8.32 0.58
CA ARG A 89 -4.74 7.25 -0.39
C ARG A 89 -6.22 7.05 -0.70
N ALA A 90 -7.10 7.11 0.31
CA ALA A 90 -8.52 6.85 0.16
C ALA A 90 -9.30 8.09 -0.27
N TRP A 91 -8.99 9.27 0.30
CA TRP A 91 -9.86 10.45 0.19
C TRP A 91 -9.24 11.64 -0.55
N ILE A 92 -7.92 11.68 -0.75
CA ILE A 92 -7.27 12.76 -1.53
C ILE A 92 -6.90 12.26 -2.93
N TYR A 93 -6.18 11.15 -3.02
CA TYR A 93 -5.66 10.59 -4.26
C TYR A 93 -6.73 10.33 -5.34
N PRO A 94 -7.91 9.74 -5.04
CA PRO A 94 -8.92 9.45 -6.06
C PRO A 94 -9.53 10.71 -6.68
N PHE A 95 -9.58 11.82 -5.95
CA PHE A 95 -10.06 13.11 -6.45
C PHE A 95 -9.01 13.85 -7.29
N ARG A 96 -7.72 13.58 -7.06
CA ARG A 96 -6.62 14.14 -7.88
C ARG A 96 -6.53 13.45 -9.24
N LYS A 97 -6.87 12.16 -9.31
CA LYS A 97 -6.83 11.34 -10.52
C LYS A 97 -7.99 11.67 -11.48
N GLN A 98 -7.70 11.62 -12.78
CA GLN A 98 -8.74 11.67 -13.81
C GLN A 98 -9.56 10.38 -13.85
N ALA A 99 -10.77 10.45 -14.42
CA ALA A 99 -11.58 9.26 -14.69
C ALA A 99 -10.76 8.23 -15.46
N GLY A 100 -10.67 7.02 -14.92
CA GLY A 100 -9.90 5.92 -15.47
C GLY A 100 -10.81 4.83 -16.02
N ARG A 101 -10.21 3.71 -16.42
CA ARG A 101 -10.99 2.50 -16.69
C ARG A 101 -11.80 2.10 -15.44
N PRO A 102 -13.03 1.59 -15.62
CA PRO A 102 -13.89 1.19 -14.50
C PRO A 102 -13.20 0.21 -13.53
N MET A 103 -13.64 0.24 -12.27
CA MET A 103 -13.19 -0.69 -11.24
C MET A 103 -14.20 -1.84 -11.12
N PRO A 104 -13.82 -3.11 -11.28
CA PRO A 104 -14.74 -4.21 -11.03
C PRO A 104 -15.14 -4.29 -9.55
N LEU A 105 -16.44 -4.43 -9.27
CA LEU A 105 -16.98 -4.49 -7.90
C LEU A 105 -16.39 -5.65 -7.12
N GLY A 106 -16.25 -6.84 -7.73
CA GLY A 106 -15.68 -8.00 -7.04
C GLY A 106 -14.27 -7.72 -6.53
N LEU A 107 -13.44 -7.04 -7.33
CA LEU A 107 -12.10 -6.66 -6.92
C LEU A 107 -12.10 -5.59 -5.82
N ALA A 108 -12.98 -4.60 -5.92
CA ALA A 108 -13.14 -3.60 -4.86
C ALA A 108 -13.52 -4.26 -3.53
N LEU A 109 -14.41 -5.25 -3.55
CA LEU A 109 -14.80 -6.02 -2.36
C LEU A 109 -13.66 -6.88 -1.80
N CYS A 110 -12.83 -7.49 -2.64
CA CYS A 110 -11.62 -8.18 -2.17
C CYS A 110 -10.67 -7.22 -1.44
N ALA A 111 -10.49 -6.01 -1.96
CA ALA A 111 -9.66 -4.98 -1.33
C ALA A 111 -10.31 -4.42 -0.04
N VAL A 112 -11.65 -4.30 0.01
CA VAL A 112 -12.37 -4.00 1.28
C VAL A 112 -12.07 -5.09 2.31
N ALA A 113 -12.21 -6.36 1.97
CA ALA A 113 -11.93 -7.48 2.88
C ALA A 113 -10.48 -7.46 3.36
N PHE A 114 -9.53 -7.22 2.45
CA PHE A 114 -8.12 -7.04 2.79
C PHE A 114 -7.92 -5.90 3.81
N ASN A 115 -8.49 -4.72 3.56
CA ASN A 115 -8.31 -3.57 4.43
C ASN A 115 -9.00 -3.74 5.80
N LEU A 116 -10.13 -4.46 5.86
CA LEU A 116 -10.76 -4.87 7.13
C LEU A 116 -9.84 -5.79 7.94
N VAL A 117 -9.29 -6.83 7.31
CA VAL A 117 -8.40 -7.80 7.97
C VAL A 117 -7.07 -7.15 8.36
N ASN A 118 -6.42 -6.42 7.45
CA ASN A 118 -5.13 -5.79 7.66
C ASN A 118 -5.20 -4.67 8.71
N GLY A 119 -6.21 -3.79 8.62
CA GLY A 119 -6.46 -2.76 9.61
C GLY A 119 -6.81 -3.37 10.97
N GLY A 120 -7.57 -4.47 10.97
CA GLY A 120 -7.93 -5.21 12.18
C GLY A 120 -6.72 -5.86 12.85
N PHE A 121 -5.81 -6.45 12.06
CA PHE A 121 -4.58 -7.02 12.59
C PHE A 121 -3.64 -5.95 13.15
N ASN A 122 -3.43 -4.84 12.43
CA ASN A 122 -2.59 -3.77 12.95
C ASN A 122 -3.20 -3.13 14.21
N GLY A 123 -4.49 -2.79 14.18
CA GLY A 123 -5.18 -2.20 15.33
C GLY A 123 -5.26 -3.14 16.55
N GLY A 124 -5.67 -4.39 16.34
CA GLY A 124 -5.74 -5.39 17.41
C GLY A 124 -4.39 -5.68 18.04
N TRP A 125 -3.33 -5.80 17.23
CA TRP A 125 -1.98 -6.00 17.75
C TRP A 125 -1.49 -4.79 18.54
N LEU A 126 -1.56 -3.59 17.96
CA LEU A 126 -0.99 -2.37 18.55
C LEU A 126 -1.72 -1.91 19.80
N PHE A 127 -3.04 -2.12 19.88
CA PHE A 127 -3.84 -1.49 20.92
C PHE A 127 -4.37 -2.46 21.99
N HIS A 128 -4.44 -3.76 21.70
CA HIS A 128 -5.08 -4.73 22.61
C HIS A 128 -4.19 -5.90 23.02
N LEU A 129 -3.34 -6.42 22.12
CA LEU A 129 -2.66 -7.71 22.35
C LEU A 129 -1.17 -7.59 22.67
N SER A 130 -0.46 -6.67 22.03
CA SER A 130 0.97 -6.44 22.33
C SER A 130 1.13 -5.78 23.69
N PRO A 131 2.26 -5.96 24.40
CA PRO A 131 2.63 -5.07 25.50
C PRO A 131 2.67 -3.61 25.02
N ALA A 132 2.36 -2.67 25.90
CA ALA A 132 2.52 -1.25 25.57
C ALA A 132 4.01 -0.95 25.31
N HIS A 133 4.28 -0.13 24.29
CA HIS A 133 5.63 0.37 24.04
C HIS A 133 6.13 1.16 25.25
N PRO A 134 7.44 1.10 25.56
CA PRO A 134 8.00 1.80 26.71
C PRO A 134 7.89 3.32 26.52
N PRO A 135 7.84 4.13 27.61
CA PRO A 135 7.58 5.57 27.52
C PRO A 135 8.58 6.35 26.66
N ASP A 136 9.81 5.85 26.54
CA ASP A 136 10.89 6.43 25.74
C ASP A 136 10.85 5.99 24.26
N TRP A 137 9.84 5.23 23.81
CA TRP A 137 9.82 4.64 22.46
C TRP A 137 10.04 5.66 21.33
N LEU A 138 9.45 6.87 21.45
CA LEU A 138 9.54 7.91 20.42
C LEU A 138 10.96 8.46 20.22
N SER A 139 11.87 8.26 21.19
CA SER A 139 13.29 8.64 21.05
C SER A 139 14.20 7.48 20.67
N ARG A 140 13.67 6.25 20.60
CA ARG A 140 14.48 5.07 20.26
C ARG A 140 14.87 5.04 18.79
N PRO A 141 16.07 4.50 18.46
CA PRO A 141 16.53 4.42 17.07
C PRO A 141 15.56 3.70 16.14
N GLN A 142 14.90 2.64 16.61
CA GLN A 142 13.90 1.89 15.83
C GLN A 142 12.76 2.81 15.38
N PHE A 143 12.21 3.60 16.30
CA PHE A 143 11.13 4.53 15.97
C PHE A 143 11.61 5.62 15.00
N LEU A 144 12.75 6.26 15.28
CA LEU A 144 13.28 7.35 14.45
C LEU A 144 13.63 6.89 13.03
N ILE A 145 14.30 5.75 12.90
CA ILE A 145 14.62 5.14 11.59
C ILE A 145 13.33 4.75 10.88
N GLY A 146 12.39 4.09 11.58
CA GLY A 146 11.13 3.68 10.99
C GLY A 146 10.30 4.86 10.48
N VAL A 147 10.26 5.97 11.21
CA VAL A 147 9.60 7.22 10.76
C VAL A 147 10.30 7.81 9.54
N ALA A 148 11.62 7.86 9.51
CA ALA A 148 12.36 8.36 8.35
C ALA A 148 12.11 7.51 7.10
N VAL A 149 12.10 6.18 7.26
CA VAL A 149 11.78 5.22 6.18
C VAL A 149 10.33 5.37 5.73
N PHE A 150 9.38 5.47 6.67
CA PHE A 150 7.96 5.65 6.39
C PHE A 150 7.72 6.95 5.60
N ALA A 151 8.21 8.08 6.11
CA ALA A 151 8.04 9.38 5.49
C ALA A 151 8.74 9.46 4.11
N GLY A 152 9.94 8.88 3.98
CA GLY A 152 10.64 8.80 2.70
C GLY A 152 9.88 7.98 1.66
N GLY A 153 9.36 6.82 2.06
CA GLY A 153 8.51 5.98 1.22
C GLY A 153 7.23 6.69 0.77
N PHE A 154 6.52 7.33 1.71
CA PHE A 154 5.32 8.12 1.42
C PHE A 154 5.62 9.27 0.45
N ALA A 155 6.70 10.02 0.67
CA ALA A 155 7.11 11.11 -0.21
C ALA A 155 7.39 10.61 -1.64
N ILE A 156 8.10 9.48 -1.78
CA ILE A 156 8.34 8.84 -3.07
C ILE A 156 7.02 8.44 -3.74
N ASN A 157 6.10 7.81 -2.98
CA ASN A 157 4.81 7.38 -3.49
C ASN A 157 4.00 8.57 -4.03
N VAL A 158 3.83 9.60 -3.21
CA VAL A 158 3.06 10.81 -3.56
C VAL A 158 3.68 11.55 -4.74
N GLN A 159 5.01 11.68 -4.77
CA GLN A 159 5.72 12.33 -5.87
C GLN A 159 5.52 11.57 -7.19
N ALA A 160 5.69 10.25 -7.16
CA ALA A 160 5.54 9.41 -8.34
C ALA A 160 4.11 9.40 -8.88
N ASP A 161 3.11 9.27 -8.00
CA ASP A 161 1.70 9.36 -8.36
C ASP A 161 1.35 10.73 -8.95
N THR A 162 1.94 11.81 -8.41
CA THR A 162 1.76 13.16 -8.95
C THR A 162 2.27 13.28 -10.38
N VAL A 163 3.44 12.70 -10.68
CA VAL A 163 3.98 12.65 -12.05
C VAL A 163 3.04 11.88 -12.98
N LEU A 164 2.54 10.71 -12.55
CA LEU A 164 1.62 9.89 -13.35
C LEU A 164 0.29 10.61 -13.62
N ILE A 165 -0.27 11.30 -12.62
CA ILE A 165 -1.51 12.09 -12.76
C ILE A 165 -1.30 13.23 -13.77
N ARG A 166 -0.19 13.97 -13.67
CA ARG A 166 0.14 15.04 -14.61
C ARG A 166 0.33 14.51 -16.02
N LEU A 167 0.97 13.35 -16.17
CA LEU A 167 1.17 12.71 -17.46
C LEU A 167 -0.16 12.34 -18.12
N ARG A 168 -1.09 11.76 -17.34
CA ARG A 168 -2.43 11.40 -17.84
C ARG A 168 -3.27 12.61 -18.23
N ARG A 169 -3.11 13.73 -17.51
CA ARG A 169 -3.76 15.00 -17.88
C ARG A 169 -3.30 15.56 -19.23
N LYS A 170 -2.05 15.29 -19.60
CA LYS A 170 -1.47 15.75 -20.87
C LYS A 170 -1.80 14.84 -22.06
N SER A 171 -2.08 13.56 -21.83
CA SER A 171 -2.38 12.63 -22.91
C SER A 171 -3.30 11.49 -22.45
N PRO A 172 -4.34 11.15 -23.23
CA PRO A 172 -5.16 9.97 -22.98
C PRO A 172 -4.40 8.65 -23.25
N HIS A 173 -3.31 8.70 -24.03
CA HIS A 173 -2.47 7.55 -24.34
C HIS A 173 -1.39 7.33 -23.26
N TYR A 174 -0.89 6.10 -23.16
CA TYR A 174 0.22 5.80 -22.25
C TYR A 174 1.51 6.42 -22.81
N ARG A 175 2.26 7.09 -21.94
CA ARG A 175 3.52 7.77 -22.25
C ARG A 175 4.58 7.35 -21.23
N THR A 176 5.84 7.45 -21.60
CA THR A 176 6.96 7.20 -20.66
C THR A 176 6.93 8.26 -19.55
N PRO A 177 6.77 7.88 -18.28
CA PRO A 177 6.92 8.82 -17.17
C PRO A 177 8.41 9.19 -16.99
N GLU A 178 8.66 10.44 -16.65
CA GLU A 178 10.01 11.01 -16.53
C GLU A 178 10.16 11.80 -15.24
N GLY A 179 11.42 12.01 -14.83
CA GLY A 179 11.77 12.74 -13.61
C GLY A 179 11.78 11.90 -12.33
N GLY A 180 12.49 12.37 -11.32
CA GLY A 180 12.65 11.65 -10.04
C GLY A 180 13.19 10.24 -10.23
N LEU A 181 12.62 9.28 -9.50
CA LEU A 181 13.01 7.87 -9.60
C LEU A 181 12.59 7.19 -10.92
N PHE A 182 11.68 7.79 -11.72
CA PHE A 182 11.35 7.24 -13.03
C PHE A 182 12.53 7.17 -13.98
N ARG A 183 13.62 7.91 -13.72
CA ARG A 183 14.87 7.78 -14.47
C ARG A 183 15.46 6.36 -14.43
N TRP A 184 15.25 5.66 -13.32
CA TRP A 184 15.87 4.36 -13.06
C TRP A 184 14.87 3.20 -13.04
N ILE A 185 13.62 3.46 -12.66
CA ILE A 185 12.61 2.41 -12.46
C ILE A 185 11.24 2.76 -13.07
N SER A 186 10.47 1.73 -13.42
CA SER A 186 9.14 1.88 -14.01
C SER A 186 8.06 2.25 -12.99
N CYS A 187 8.20 1.79 -11.75
CA CYS A 187 7.15 1.88 -10.74
C CYS A 187 7.68 2.43 -9.40
N PRO A 188 8.19 3.68 -9.37
CA PRO A 188 8.65 4.29 -8.13
C PRO A 188 7.54 4.52 -7.12
N ASN A 189 6.28 4.69 -7.54
CA ASN A 189 5.16 4.76 -6.60
C ASN A 189 5.01 3.46 -5.81
N TYR A 190 5.16 2.31 -6.47
CA TYR A 190 5.12 1.00 -5.81
C TYR A 190 6.33 0.77 -4.90
N LEU A 191 7.53 1.19 -5.33
CA LEU A 191 8.70 1.16 -4.44
C LEU A 191 8.47 2.01 -3.19
N GLY A 192 7.98 3.25 -3.36
CA GLY A 192 7.72 4.16 -2.25
C GLY A 192 6.76 3.57 -1.23
N GLU A 193 5.68 2.94 -1.70
CA GLU A 193 4.69 2.29 -0.83
C GLU A 193 5.24 1.05 -0.10
N ILE A 194 6.08 0.24 -0.75
CA ILE A 194 6.78 -0.87 -0.06
C ILE A 194 7.71 -0.32 1.03
N VAL A 195 8.52 0.68 0.69
CA VAL A 195 9.44 1.32 1.65
C VAL A 195 8.67 1.94 2.81
N GLU A 196 7.54 2.59 2.53
CA GLU A 196 6.68 3.19 3.54
C GLU A 196 6.21 2.15 4.57
N TRP A 197 5.66 1.02 4.10
CA TRP A 197 5.18 -0.04 4.99
C TRP A 197 6.30 -0.83 5.68
N CYS A 198 7.50 -0.91 5.09
CA CYS A 198 8.69 -1.35 5.83
C CYS A 198 9.01 -0.39 7.00
N GLY A 199 8.92 0.92 6.78
CA GLY A 199 9.05 1.93 7.83
C GLY A 199 8.01 1.77 8.94
N TRP A 200 6.75 1.48 8.57
CA TRP A 200 5.68 1.15 9.53
C TRP A 200 6.02 -0.07 10.40
N ALA A 201 6.50 -1.15 9.79
CA ALA A 201 6.91 -2.35 10.52
C ALA A 201 8.04 -2.04 11.53
N ILE A 202 9.01 -1.21 11.13
CA ILE A 202 10.13 -0.80 11.96
C ILE A 202 9.69 0.12 13.11
N LEU A 203 8.92 1.18 12.83
CA LEU A 203 8.52 2.17 13.85
C LEU A 203 7.53 1.61 14.87
N THR A 204 6.69 0.66 14.46
CA THR A 204 5.76 -0.04 15.37
C THR A 204 6.40 -1.23 16.06
N TRP A 205 7.50 -1.74 15.51
CA TRP A 205 8.15 -2.99 15.91
C TRP A 205 7.16 -4.14 16.06
N SER A 206 6.21 -4.22 15.13
CA SER A 206 5.04 -5.08 15.23
C SER A 206 5.05 -6.21 14.22
N TRP A 207 4.61 -7.38 14.66
CA TRP A 207 4.42 -8.54 13.80
C TRP A 207 3.32 -8.27 12.75
N ALA A 208 2.26 -7.55 13.14
CA ALA A 208 1.21 -7.12 12.23
C ALA A 208 1.72 -6.13 11.16
N GLY A 209 2.58 -5.18 11.54
CA GLY A 209 3.21 -4.24 10.62
C GLY A 209 4.15 -4.95 9.63
N LEU A 210 4.93 -5.92 10.10
CA LEU A 210 5.76 -6.75 9.22
C LEU A 210 4.92 -7.57 8.24
N SER A 211 3.83 -8.20 8.72
CA SER A 211 2.89 -8.91 7.86
C SER A 211 2.32 -8.00 6.78
N PHE A 212 1.99 -6.75 7.12
CA PHE A 212 1.51 -5.79 6.14
C PHE A 212 2.58 -5.40 5.11
N ALA A 213 3.82 -5.15 5.54
CA ALA A 213 4.93 -4.88 4.61
C ALA A 213 5.13 -6.03 3.60
N VAL A 214 5.05 -7.28 4.06
CA VAL A 214 5.09 -8.48 3.21
C VAL A 214 3.93 -8.50 2.22
N TRP A 215 2.71 -8.23 2.68
CA TRP A 215 1.52 -8.16 1.82
C TRP A 215 1.61 -7.07 0.74
N THR A 216 2.11 -5.90 1.10
CA THR A 216 2.35 -4.80 0.16
C THR A 216 3.35 -5.23 -0.91
N ALA A 217 4.51 -5.78 -0.52
CA ALA A 217 5.50 -6.27 -1.47
C ALA A 217 4.92 -7.39 -2.36
N ALA A 218 4.20 -8.34 -1.75
CA ALA A 218 3.56 -9.46 -2.44
C ALA A 218 2.60 -9.01 -3.56
N ASN A 219 1.88 -7.90 -3.37
CA ASN A 219 0.97 -7.36 -4.37
C ASN A 219 1.66 -6.44 -5.38
N LEU A 220 2.56 -5.57 -4.92
CA LEU A 220 3.09 -4.48 -5.73
C LEU A 220 4.30 -4.87 -6.59
N VAL A 221 5.14 -5.81 -6.14
CA VAL A 221 6.28 -6.31 -6.91
C VAL A 221 5.84 -6.98 -8.22
N PRO A 222 4.94 -7.99 -8.24
CA PRO A 222 4.51 -8.61 -9.51
C PRO A 222 3.79 -7.60 -10.40
N ARG A 223 3.05 -6.66 -9.80
CA ARG A 223 2.40 -5.57 -10.52
C ARG A 223 3.40 -4.64 -11.20
N ALA A 224 4.51 -4.31 -10.53
CA ALA A 224 5.59 -3.51 -11.11
C ALA A 224 6.23 -4.20 -12.30
N VAL A 225 6.49 -5.50 -12.21
CA VAL A 225 7.03 -6.32 -13.31
C VAL A 225 6.08 -6.31 -14.50
N ALA A 226 4.78 -6.51 -14.26
CA ALA A 226 3.78 -6.43 -15.32
C ALA A 226 3.73 -5.03 -15.96
N HIS A 227 3.87 -3.97 -15.18
CA HIS A 227 3.90 -2.59 -15.69
C HIS A 227 5.14 -2.32 -16.53
N HIS A 228 6.30 -2.80 -16.08
CA HIS A 228 7.56 -2.71 -16.81
C HIS A 228 7.48 -3.40 -18.17
N ARG A 229 6.99 -4.65 -18.20
CA ARG A 229 6.76 -5.42 -19.44
C ARG A 229 5.78 -4.71 -20.38
N PHE A 230 4.68 -4.17 -19.82
CA PHE A 230 3.71 -3.40 -20.61
C PHE A 230 4.37 -2.18 -21.26
N TYR A 231 5.17 -1.42 -20.51
CA TYR A 231 5.83 -0.24 -21.06
C TYR A 231 6.83 -0.59 -22.18
N GLY A 232 7.65 -1.62 -22.00
CA GLY A 232 8.61 -2.05 -23.02
C GLY A 232 7.98 -2.57 -24.31
N THR A 233 6.73 -3.04 -24.26
CA THR A 233 6.01 -3.60 -25.42
C THR A 233 5.05 -2.61 -26.08
N HIS A 234 4.58 -1.59 -25.36
CA HIS A 234 3.53 -0.68 -25.84
C HIS A 234 3.99 0.77 -26.01
N ILE A 235 5.18 1.13 -25.53
CA ILE A 235 5.71 2.50 -25.66
C ILE A 235 6.99 2.45 -26.48
N GLU A 236 6.91 3.00 -27.69
CA GLU A 236 8.07 3.18 -28.55
C GLU A 236 9.12 4.06 -27.86
N GLY A 237 10.39 3.65 -27.95
CA GLY A 237 11.50 4.35 -27.29
C GLY A 237 11.53 4.23 -25.77
N TYR A 238 10.83 3.25 -25.16
CA TYR A 238 10.92 3.02 -23.72
C TYR A 238 12.37 2.73 -23.28
N PRO A 239 12.92 3.40 -22.25
CA PRO A 239 14.32 3.23 -21.88
C PRO A 239 14.64 1.81 -21.38
N ALA A 240 15.43 1.07 -22.15
CA ALA A 240 15.82 -0.32 -21.85
C ALA A 240 16.68 -0.46 -20.58
N SER A 241 17.31 0.61 -20.12
CA SER A 241 18.10 0.64 -18.89
C SER A 241 17.26 0.66 -17.61
N ARG A 242 15.96 1.00 -17.70
CA ARG A 242 15.08 1.04 -16.53
C ARG A 242 14.85 -0.37 -15.99
N LYS A 243 14.66 -0.44 -14.68
CA LYS A 243 14.27 -1.63 -13.94
C LYS A 243 12.79 -1.55 -13.54
N ALA A 244 12.19 -2.63 -13.07
CA ALA A 244 10.78 -2.65 -12.72
C ALA A 244 10.51 -1.81 -11.45
N ILE A 245 11.27 -2.04 -10.38
CA ILE A 245 10.97 -1.49 -9.05
C ILE A 245 12.21 -1.16 -8.20
N LEU A 246 13.30 -1.92 -8.25
CA LEU A 246 14.54 -1.66 -7.52
C LEU A 246 15.58 -1.02 -8.47
N PRO A 247 16.03 0.22 -8.19
CA PRO A 247 17.02 0.89 -9.03
C PRO A 247 18.26 0.04 -9.25
N PHE A 248 18.69 -0.06 -10.52
CA PHE A 248 19.88 -0.80 -10.96
C PHE A 248 19.85 -2.33 -10.77
N VAL A 249 18.87 -2.87 -10.04
CA VAL A 249 18.79 -4.29 -9.71
C VAL A 249 17.66 -4.99 -10.45
N PHE A 250 16.40 -4.62 -10.17
CA PHE A 250 15.22 -5.43 -10.54
C PHE A 250 14.03 -4.61 -11.01
#